data_AF-A0A099I6Q4-F1
#
_entry.id   AF-A0A099I6Q4-F1
#
_cell.length_a   1.000
_cell.length_b   1.000
_cell.length_c   1.000
_cell.angle_alpha   90.00
_cell.angle_beta   90.00
_cell.angle_gamma   90.00
#
_symmetry.space_group_name_H-M   'P 1'
#
loop_
_entity.id
_entity.type
_entity.pdbx_description
1 polymer ?
#
loop_
_entity_poly.entity_id
_entity_poly.type
_entity_poly.pdbx_seq_one_letter_code
_entity_poly.pdbx_strand_id
1 'polypeptide(L)'
;MKNIKTYLKKNGFFVFLLTVILLIIIALSVYIFVNTQAQQEPVKPVVTTPEPAPAKTTAEITQFEGEYRKDLRYIDVTWSYEKHSSTINSVELYINNTYVDNVSDYSSYQISKDAYNYATGENVLRLILNLSNGKTVEKKTKVFVNYVISMEQSVRQVGNATEVTLKYQYDKVHPVDVPSIFITDASIVSGEIKYIGTQTKTRDGSVYAETTYQINWPEAVVTYQQFDVRWSFKDIQYSKDFLAEKGKAVEQATE
;
A
#
# COMPACT_ATOMS: atom_id res chain seq x y z
N MET A 1 -31.20 -30.51 -14.85
CA MET A 1 -29.75 -30.79 -15.01
C MET A 1 -29.35 -30.54 -16.45
N LYS A 2 -28.53 -29.51 -16.72
CA LYS A 2 -28.07 -29.20 -18.09
C LYS A 2 -27.09 -30.28 -18.56
N ASN A 3 -27.35 -30.86 -19.72
CA ASN A 3 -26.61 -31.98 -20.30
C ASN A 3 -25.10 -31.65 -20.45
N ILE A 4 -24.23 -32.38 -19.74
CA ILE A 4 -22.75 -32.24 -19.79
C ILE A 4 -22.21 -32.28 -21.23
N LYS A 5 -22.85 -33.09 -22.09
CA LYS A 5 -22.52 -33.17 -23.53
C LYS A 5 -22.66 -31.84 -24.27
N THR A 6 -23.60 -30.98 -23.87
CA THR A 6 -23.82 -29.67 -24.50
C THR A 6 -22.78 -28.64 -24.04
N TYR A 7 -22.30 -28.74 -22.80
CA TYR A 7 -21.25 -27.88 -22.26
C TYR A 7 -19.88 -28.15 -22.92
N LEU A 8 -19.52 -29.43 -23.04
CA LEU A 8 -18.29 -29.87 -23.71
C LEU A 8 -18.24 -29.44 -25.19
N LYS A 9 -19.39 -29.44 -25.88
CA LYS A 9 -19.47 -29.07 -27.30
C LYS A 9 -19.38 -27.55 -27.53
N LYS A 10 -19.87 -26.73 -26.60
CA LYS A 10 -19.79 -25.25 -26.69
C LYS A 10 -18.42 -24.71 -26.26
N ASN A 11 -17.75 -25.36 -25.31
CA ASN A 11 -16.50 -24.89 -24.72
C ASN A 11 -15.29 -25.75 -25.14
N GLY A 12 -15.35 -26.39 -26.31
CA GLY A 12 -14.34 -27.36 -26.77
C GLY A 12 -12.91 -26.82 -26.75
N PHE A 13 -12.70 -25.55 -27.08
CA PHE A 13 -11.39 -24.89 -27.00
C PHE A 13 -10.88 -24.78 -25.56
N PHE A 14 -11.73 -24.40 -24.61
CA PHE A 14 -11.34 -24.28 -23.20
C PHE A 14 -11.01 -25.65 -22.59
N VAL A 15 -11.79 -26.68 -22.93
CA VAL A 15 -11.55 -28.06 -22.47
C VAL A 15 -10.26 -28.62 -23.07
N PHE A 16 -9.99 -28.34 -24.34
CA PHE A 16 -8.74 -28.71 -24.99
C PHE A 16 -7.54 -28.01 -24.34
N LEU A 17 -7.62 -26.69 -24.14
CA LEU A 17 -6.57 -25.90 -23.50
C LEU A 17 -6.27 -26.41 -22.07
N LEU A 18 -7.30 -26.69 -21.29
CA LEU A 18 -7.16 -27.18 -19.91
C LEU A 18 -6.54 -28.58 -19.88
N THR A 19 -6.85 -29.43 -20.86
CA THR A 19 -6.24 -30.76 -21.01
C THR A 19 -4.76 -30.65 -21.38
N VAL A 20 -4.39 -29.72 -22.26
CA VAL A 20 -2.98 -29.46 -22.62
C VAL A 20 -2.19 -28.93 -21.43
N ILE A 21 -2.75 -27.98 -20.67
CA ILE A 21 -2.12 -27.46 -19.44
C ILE A 21 -1.90 -28.59 -18.43
N LEU A 22 -2.89 -29.47 -18.23
CA LEU A 22 -2.77 -30.61 -17.33
C LEU A 22 -1.64 -31.56 -17.76
N LEU A 23 -1.52 -31.86 -19.06
CA LEU A 23 -0.45 -32.70 -19.60
C LEU A 23 0.93 -32.06 -19.39
N ILE A 24 1.06 -30.74 -19.56
CA ILE A 24 2.30 -30.01 -19.30
C ILE A 24 2.69 -30.09 -17.82
N ILE A 25 1.74 -29.92 -16.91
CA ILE A 25 1.99 -30.03 -15.46
C ILE A 25 2.46 -31.44 -15.10
N ILE A 26 1.82 -32.48 -15.64
CA ILE A 26 2.22 -33.88 -15.41
C ILE A 26 3.63 -34.13 -15.97
N ALA A 27 3.91 -33.68 -17.19
CA ALA A 27 5.22 -33.85 -17.81
C ALA A 27 6.33 -33.11 -17.02
N LEU A 28 6.07 -31.89 -16.56
CA LEU A 28 6.99 -31.13 -15.71
C LEU A 28 7.19 -31.78 -14.35
N SER A 29 6.13 -32.32 -13.75
CA SER A 29 6.20 -33.03 -12.47
C SER A 29 7.04 -34.30 -12.57
N VAL A 30 6.87 -35.07 -13.65
CA VAL A 30 7.69 -36.26 -13.94
C VAL A 30 9.13 -35.85 -14.25
N TYR A 31 9.34 -34.80 -15.04
CA TYR A 31 10.68 -34.30 -15.36
C TYR A 31 11.43 -33.86 -14.10
N ILE A 32 10.78 -33.08 -13.23
CA ILE A 32 11.34 -32.69 -11.94
C ILE A 32 11.61 -33.95 -11.11
N PHE A 33 10.67 -34.87 -10.99
CA PHE A 33 10.85 -36.08 -10.18
C PHE A 33 12.03 -36.94 -10.66
N VAL A 34 12.15 -37.17 -11.97
CA VAL A 34 13.24 -37.95 -12.57
C VAL A 34 14.58 -37.24 -12.44
N ASN A 35 14.65 -35.93 -12.72
CA ASN A 35 15.90 -35.17 -12.59
C ASN A 35 16.30 -34.91 -11.13
N THR A 36 15.36 -34.90 -10.19
CA THR A 36 15.66 -34.81 -8.75
C THR A 36 16.22 -36.16 -8.24
N GLN A 37 15.75 -37.29 -8.79
CA GLN A 37 16.28 -38.62 -8.46
C GLN A 37 17.64 -38.91 -9.13
N ALA A 38 17.88 -38.39 -10.35
CA ALA A 38 19.14 -38.61 -11.08
C ALA A 38 20.37 -37.92 -10.46
N GLN A 39 20.19 -37.03 -9.47
CA GLN A 39 21.28 -36.45 -8.67
C GLN A 39 21.56 -37.20 -7.37
N GLN A 40 20.84 -38.29 -7.07
CA GLN A 40 21.13 -39.13 -5.92
C GLN A 40 21.67 -40.48 -6.40
N GLU A 41 22.99 -40.58 -6.48
CA GLU A 41 23.63 -41.90 -6.45
C GLU A 41 23.14 -42.65 -5.19
N PRO A 42 22.87 -43.95 -5.27
CA PRO A 42 22.42 -44.72 -4.12
C PRO A 42 23.57 -44.87 -3.14
N VAL A 43 23.65 -43.96 -2.16
CA VAL A 43 24.42 -44.19 -0.95
C VAL A 43 23.83 -45.42 -0.27
N LYS A 44 24.65 -46.45 -0.07
CA LYS A 44 24.31 -47.63 0.76
C LYS A 44 23.54 -47.17 2.00
N PRO A 45 22.45 -47.85 2.40
CA PRO A 45 21.64 -47.41 3.53
C PRO A 45 22.48 -47.51 4.80
N VAL A 46 23.05 -46.39 5.23
CA VAL A 46 23.33 -46.16 6.64
C VAL A 46 21.95 -45.87 7.22
N VAL A 47 21.47 -46.76 8.09
CA VAL A 47 20.30 -46.48 8.93
C VAL A 47 20.75 -45.41 9.95
N THR A 48 20.85 -44.17 9.49
CA THR A 48 20.69 -43.01 10.35
C THR A 48 19.23 -42.64 10.21
N THR A 49 18.43 -43.03 11.21
CA THR A 49 17.23 -42.29 11.59
C THR A 49 17.49 -40.81 11.30
N PRO A 50 16.66 -40.09 10.51
CA PRO A 50 16.83 -38.65 10.40
C PRO A 50 16.84 -38.13 11.83
N GLU A 51 17.99 -37.60 12.25
CA GLU A 51 18.14 -37.01 13.58
C GLU A 51 16.99 -35.99 13.68
N PRO A 52 16.08 -36.14 14.66
CA PRO A 52 14.99 -35.19 14.80
C PRO A 52 15.63 -33.82 14.87
N ALA A 53 15.21 -32.91 13.98
CA ALA A 53 15.71 -31.54 13.99
C ALA A 53 15.77 -31.08 15.45
N PRO A 54 16.93 -30.60 15.93
CA PRO A 54 17.14 -30.36 17.35
C PRO A 54 15.94 -29.57 17.88
N ALA A 55 15.29 -30.11 18.91
CA ALA A 55 14.08 -29.52 19.45
C ALA A 55 14.35 -28.04 19.72
N LYS A 56 13.63 -27.15 19.03
CA LYS A 56 13.77 -25.70 19.26
C LYS A 56 13.45 -25.45 20.73
N THR A 57 14.41 -24.94 21.49
CA THR A 57 14.27 -24.74 22.95
C THR A 57 13.97 -23.28 23.32
N THR A 58 14.26 -22.35 22.42
CA THR A 58 14.10 -20.91 22.65
C THR A 58 12.94 -20.38 21.83
N ALA A 59 12.17 -19.45 22.39
CA ALA A 59 11.07 -18.80 21.67
C ALA A 59 11.55 -18.17 20.34
N GLU A 60 10.67 -18.13 19.35
CA GLU A 60 10.97 -17.61 18.02
C GLU A 60 9.81 -16.75 17.50
N ILE A 61 10.11 -15.59 16.92
CA ILE A 61 9.11 -14.76 16.22
C ILE A 61 8.98 -15.27 14.78
N THR A 62 7.94 -16.03 14.52
CA THR A 62 7.67 -16.66 13.22
C THR A 62 7.22 -15.63 12.18
N GLN A 63 6.31 -14.71 12.53
CA GLN A 63 5.84 -13.63 11.64
C GLN A 63 5.92 -12.27 12.35
N PHE A 64 6.31 -11.23 11.61
CA PHE A 64 6.22 -9.85 12.05
C PHE A 64 6.18 -8.91 10.85
N GLU A 65 5.01 -8.33 10.60
CA GLU A 65 4.71 -7.56 9.40
C GLU A 65 3.98 -6.27 9.76
N GLY A 66 4.16 -5.25 8.92
CA GLY A 66 3.50 -3.97 9.08
C GLY A 66 3.14 -3.37 7.73
N GLU A 67 1.95 -2.80 7.63
CA GLU A 67 1.44 -2.16 6.42
C GLU A 67 0.85 -0.78 6.75
N TYR A 68 1.23 0.24 5.97
CA TYR A 68 0.67 1.58 6.15
C TYR A 68 -0.66 1.72 5.40
N ARG A 69 -1.73 2.02 6.15
CA ARG A 69 -3.07 2.28 5.60
C ARG A 69 -3.25 3.76 5.30
N LYS A 70 -3.12 4.10 4.02
CA LYS A 70 -3.15 5.49 3.52
C LYS A 70 -4.43 6.25 3.91
N ASP A 71 -5.58 5.60 3.81
CA ASP A 71 -6.88 6.25 4.03
C ASP A 71 -7.14 6.56 5.51
N LEU A 72 -6.64 5.70 6.40
CA LEU A 72 -6.90 5.79 7.83
C LEU A 72 -5.73 6.45 8.59
N ARG A 73 -4.52 6.50 8.01
CA ARG A 73 -3.29 7.06 8.62
C ARG A 73 -2.79 6.28 9.85
N TYR A 74 -2.94 4.97 9.80
CA TYR A 74 -2.38 4.04 10.78
C TYR A 74 -1.44 3.04 10.10
N ILE A 75 -0.52 2.48 10.87
CA ILE A 75 0.22 1.28 10.48
C ILE A 75 -0.50 0.09 11.13
N ASP A 76 -1.04 -0.80 10.31
CA ASP A 76 -1.54 -2.11 10.75
C ASP A 76 -0.33 -3.02 10.96
N VAL A 77 -0.19 -3.59 12.15
CA VAL A 77 0.92 -4.48 12.52
C VAL A 77 0.37 -5.82 12.94
N THR A 78 0.98 -6.90 12.47
CA THR A 78 0.62 -8.28 12.84
C THR A 78 1.87 -9.08 13.19
N TRP A 79 1.73 -10.03 14.12
CA TRP A 79 2.82 -10.90 14.52
C TRP A 79 2.34 -12.27 14.97
N SER A 80 3.25 -13.23 14.91
CA SER A 80 3.11 -14.52 15.58
C SER A 80 4.46 -14.99 16.09
N TYR A 81 4.43 -15.78 17.16
CA TYR A 81 5.62 -16.34 17.77
C TYR A 81 5.32 -17.71 18.39
N GLU A 82 6.32 -18.56 18.43
CA GLU A 82 6.28 -19.86 19.08
C GLU A 82 7.09 -19.80 20.38
N LYS A 83 6.49 -20.18 21.50
CA LYS A 83 7.14 -20.14 22.82
C LYS A 83 8.16 -21.28 23.00
N HIS A 84 7.93 -22.42 22.35
CA HIS A 84 8.63 -23.68 22.61
C HIS A 84 8.71 -23.97 24.12
N SER A 85 9.90 -24.27 24.68
CA SER A 85 10.12 -24.44 26.12
C SER A 85 10.37 -23.14 26.89
N SER A 86 10.31 -21.98 26.24
CA SER A 86 10.54 -20.69 26.91
C SER A 86 9.28 -20.14 27.56
N THR A 87 9.44 -19.52 28.72
CA THR A 87 8.41 -18.68 29.33
C THR A 87 8.64 -17.23 28.92
N ILE A 88 7.58 -16.57 28.43
CA ILE A 88 7.59 -15.18 27.99
C ILE A 88 6.91 -14.34 29.08
N ASN A 89 7.62 -13.33 29.59
CA ASN A 89 7.11 -12.39 30.58
C ASN A 89 6.31 -11.25 29.92
N SER A 90 6.83 -10.71 28.81
CA SER A 90 6.16 -9.66 28.05
C SER A 90 6.54 -9.70 26.58
N VAL A 91 5.65 -9.16 25.75
CA VAL A 91 5.89 -8.86 24.34
C VAL A 91 5.73 -7.37 24.16
N GLU A 92 6.78 -6.68 23.74
CA GLU A 92 6.78 -5.23 23.61
C GLU A 92 6.90 -4.82 22.15
N LEU A 93 6.02 -3.90 21.74
CA LEU A 93 6.00 -3.34 20.41
C LEU A 93 6.58 -1.92 20.43
N TYR A 94 7.44 -1.64 19.45
CA TYR A 94 8.04 -0.33 19.25
C TYR A 94 7.90 0.12 17.80
N ILE A 95 7.78 1.43 17.61
CA ILE A 95 7.99 2.10 16.33
C ILE A 95 9.17 3.05 16.45
N ASN A 96 10.16 2.86 15.59
CA ASN A 96 11.48 3.49 15.68
C ASN A 96 12.08 3.27 17.09
N ASN A 97 12.21 4.34 17.87
CA ASN A 97 12.71 4.30 19.25
C ASN A 97 11.59 4.56 20.28
N THR A 98 10.34 4.61 19.85
CA THR A 98 9.18 4.92 20.70
C THR A 98 8.48 3.62 21.10
N TYR A 99 8.27 3.46 22.41
CA TYR A 99 7.45 2.38 22.96
C TYR A 99 5.98 2.58 22.56
N VAL A 100 5.36 1.53 22.05
CA VAL A 100 3.95 1.53 21.65
C VAL A 100 3.10 0.93 22.75
N ASP A 101 3.23 -0.37 22.99
CA ASP A 101 2.42 -1.08 23.98
C ASP A 101 3.05 -2.43 24.39
N ASN A 102 2.54 -3.01 25.48
CA ASN A 102 2.74 -4.40 25.85
C ASN A 102 1.63 -5.23 25.19
N VAL A 103 2.03 -5.97 24.16
CA VAL A 103 1.15 -6.67 23.25
C VAL A 103 1.06 -8.17 23.52
N SER A 104 1.28 -8.57 24.78
CA SER A 104 1.35 -9.99 25.17
C SER A 104 0.08 -10.79 24.91
N ASP A 105 -1.07 -10.12 24.98
CA ASP A 105 -2.40 -10.75 24.96
C ASP A 105 -3.06 -10.77 23.57
N TYR A 106 -2.39 -10.23 22.56
CA TYR A 106 -2.92 -10.14 21.19
C TYR A 106 -1.81 -10.27 20.15
N SER A 107 -2.20 -10.34 18.87
CA SER A 107 -1.30 -10.61 17.73
C SER A 107 -1.38 -9.55 16.62
N SER A 108 -2.11 -8.47 16.86
CA SER A 108 -2.26 -7.37 15.91
C SER A 108 -2.53 -6.05 16.63
N TYR A 109 -2.07 -4.93 16.06
CA TYR A 109 -2.27 -3.58 16.61
C TYR A 109 -2.27 -2.52 15.51
N GLN A 110 -2.92 -1.38 15.77
CA GLN A 110 -2.96 -0.23 14.87
C GLN A 110 -2.20 0.94 15.47
N ILE A 111 -1.06 1.30 14.88
CA ILE A 111 -0.22 2.40 15.37
C ILE A 111 -0.67 3.70 14.69
N SER A 112 -1.29 4.58 15.47
CA SER A 112 -1.71 5.92 15.02
C SER A 112 -0.53 6.86 14.80
N LYS A 113 -0.50 7.53 13.64
CA LYS A 113 0.49 8.59 13.40
C LYS A 113 0.33 9.72 14.43
N ASP A 114 -0.90 10.10 14.75
CA ASP A 114 -1.18 11.22 15.65
C ASP A 114 -0.80 10.90 17.11
N ALA A 115 -0.86 9.63 17.53
CA ALA A 115 -0.49 9.22 18.88
C ALA A 115 1.03 9.08 19.06
N TYR A 116 1.74 8.57 18.04
CA TYR A 116 3.14 8.19 18.17
C TYR A 116 4.11 9.07 17.36
N ASN A 117 3.58 10.04 16.59
CA ASN A 117 4.34 11.04 15.81
C ASN A 117 5.47 10.44 14.96
N TYR A 118 5.28 9.25 14.40
CA TYR A 118 6.25 8.66 13.47
C TYR A 118 6.27 9.45 12.16
N ALA A 119 7.43 9.57 11.52
CA ALA A 119 7.60 10.38 10.32
C ALA A 119 7.03 9.69 9.07
N THR A 120 6.78 10.45 8.00
CA THR A 120 6.69 9.88 6.65
C THR A 120 8.02 9.21 6.25
N GLY A 121 8.02 8.40 5.19
CA GLY A 121 9.19 7.65 4.74
C GLY A 121 9.33 6.30 5.45
N GLU A 122 10.56 5.77 5.48
CA GLU A 122 10.85 4.47 6.09
C GLU A 122 10.82 4.56 7.62
N ASN A 123 10.01 3.71 8.26
CA ASN A 123 9.94 3.53 9.69
C ASN A 123 10.30 2.09 10.05
N VAL A 124 10.88 1.89 11.23
CA VAL A 124 11.29 0.56 11.71
C VAL A 124 10.37 0.11 12.83
N LEU A 125 9.65 -0.98 12.62
CA LEU A 125 8.90 -1.65 13.68
C LEU A 125 9.81 -2.67 14.37
N ARG A 126 9.68 -2.79 15.69
CA ARG A 126 10.44 -3.78 16.48
C ARG A 126 9.49 -4.50 17.44
N LEU A 127 9.58 -5.82 17.47
CA LEU A 127 8.88 -6.68 18.41
C LEU A 127 9.92 -7.38 19.29
N ILE A 128 9.77 -7.25 20.61
CA ILE A 128 10.70 -7.80 21.59
C ILE A 128 9.95 -8.76 22.52
N LEU A 129 10.35 -10.02 22.55
CA LEU A 129 9.90 -11.00 23.54
C LEU A 129 10.88 -10.99 24.70
N ASN A 130 10.43 -10.63 25.88
CA ASN A 130 11.21 -10.69 27.12
C ASN A 130 10.97 -12.05 27.78
N LEU A 131 12.01 -12.88 27.87
CA LEU A 131 11.92 -14.23 28.43
C LEU A 131 12.18 -14.22 29.94
N SER A 132 11.61 -15.18 30.66
CA SER A 132 11.77 -15.28 32.13
C SER A 132 13.21 -15.55 32.58
N ASN A 133 14.07 -16.04 31.69
CA ASN A 133 15.50 -16.24 31.95
C ASN A 133 16.35 -14.96 31.78
N GLY A 134 15.71 -13.80 31.55
CA GLY A 134 16.37 -12.50 31.35
C GLY A 134 16.91 -12.26 29.94
N LYS A 135 16.75 -13.21 29.01
CA LYS A 135 17.10 -13.03 27.59
C LYS A 135 15.95 -12.39 26.81
N THR A 136 16.27 -11.83 25.66
CA THR A 136 15.28 -11.28 24.73
C THR A 136 15.39 -11.93 23.35
N VAL A 137 14.26 -11.99 22.64
CA VAL A 137 14.19 -12.33 21.22
C VAL A 137 13.59 -11.14 20.50
N GLU A 138 14.30 -10.59 19.53
CA GLU A 138 13.88 -9.38 18.79
C GLU A 138 13.73 -9.68 17.30
N LYS A 139 12.68 -9.15 16.68
CA LYS A 139 12.52 -9.10 15.22
C LYS A 139 12.19 -7.67 14.80
N LYS A 140 12.73 -7.25 13.67
CA LYS A 140 12.49 -5.94 13.06
C LYS A 140 11.82 -6.11 11.71
N THR A 141 10.95 -5.17 11.36
CA THR A 141 10.46 -5.01 10.00
C THR A 141 10.41 -3.52 9.65
N LYS A 142 10.38 -3.23 8.35
CA LYS A 142 10.34 -1.85 7.84
C LYS A 142 8.98 -1.60 7.22
N VAL A 143 8.44 -0.42 7.47
CA VAL A 143 7.18 0.05 6.87
C VAL A 143 7.40 1.42 6.27
N PHE A 144 6.96 1.59 5.03
CA PHE A 144 7.06 2.87 4.34
C PHE A 144 5.75 3.63 4.44
N VAL A 145 5.82 4.82 5.05
CA VAL A 145 4.70 5.76 5.17
C VAL A 145 4.80 6.76 4.02
N ASN A 146 3.73 6.98 3.28
CA ASN A 146 3.74 7.91 2.15
C ASN A 146 4.25 9.30 2.55
N TYR A 147 5.03 9.96 1.68
CA TYR A 147 5.48 11.34 1.90
C TYR A 147 4.33 12.35 1.95
N VAL A 148 3.26 12.10 1.19
CA VAL A 148 2.02 12.89 1.27
C VAL A 148 0.94 12.03 1.94
N ILE A 149 0.42 12.51 3.07
CA ILE A 149 -0.48 11.76 3.97
C ILE A 149 -1.94 12.22 3.93
N SER A 150 -2.21 13.39 3.34
CA SER A 150 -3.57 13.88 3.10
C SER A 150 -3.60 14.71 1.83
N MET A 151 -4.71 14.61 1.09
CA MET A 151 -4.95 15.41 -0.12
C MET A 151 -6.44 15.63 -0.33
N GLU A 152 -6.83 16.88 -0.47
CA GLU A 152 -8.20 17.32 -0.76
C GLU A 152 -8.16 18.38 -1.86
N GLN A 153 -9.00 18.22 -2.88
CA GLN A 153 -9.15 19.21 -3.94
C GLN A 153 -10.42 20.04 -3.70
N SER A 154 -10.31 21.35 -3.92
CA SER A 154 -11.46 22.23 -4.12
C SER A 154 -11.40 22.90 -5.50
N VAL A 155 -12.57 23.26 -6.00
CA VAL A 155 -12.74 23.87 -7.33
C VAL A 155 -13.56 25.14 -7.19
N ARG A 156 -13.14 26.21 -7.86
CA ARG A 156 -13.83 27.50 -7.89
C ARG A 156 -13.91 28.03 -9.32
N GLN A 157 -15.10 28.45 -9.75
CA GLN A 157 -15.28 29.11 -11.04
C GLN A 157 -14.98 30.61 -10.92
N VAL A 158 -14.14 31.15 -11.80
CA VAL A 158 -13.73 32.57 -11.81
C VAL A 158 -13.86 33.12 -13.24
N GLY A 159 -15.02 33.72 -13.54
CA GLY A 159 -15.31 34.24 -14.88
C GLY A 159 -15.21 33.13 -15.93
N ASN A 160 -14.20 33.22 -16.80
CA ASN A 160 -13.92 32.27 -17.86
C ASN A 160 -12.79 31.27 -17.53
N ALA A 161 -12.53 31.06 -16.24
CA ALA A 161 -11.48 30.18 -15.75
C ALA A 161 -12.00 29.29 -14.60
N THR A 162 -11.32 28.16 -14.42
CA THR A 162 -11.49 27.29 -13.26
C THR A 162 -10.23 27.35 -12.41
N GLU A 163 -10.37 27.70 -11.14
CA GLU A 163 -9.30 27.53 -10.17
C GLU A 163 -9.45 26.18 -9.47
N VAL A 164 -8.36 25.41 -9.48
CA VAL A 164 -8.25 24.16 -8.74
C VAL A 164 -7.22 24.35 -7.63
N THR A 165 -7.59 23.97 -6.42
CA THR A 165 -6.72 24.10 -5.24
C THR A 165 -6.56 22.75 -4.57
N LEU A 166 -5.31 22.33 -4.38
CA LEU A 166 -4.97 21.13 -3.62
C LEU A 166 -4.49 21.52 -2.23
N LYS A 167 -5.17 21.01 -1.21
CA LYS A 167 -4.70 21.00 0.17
C LYS A 167 -4.04 19.68 0.45
N TYR A 168 -2.80 19.69 0.94
CA TYR A 168 -2.04 18.47 1.19
C TYR A 168 -1.11 18.60 2.39
N GLN A 169 -0.77 17.46 3.00
CA GLN A 169 0.09 17.38 4.17
C GLN A 169 1.28 16.44 3.94
N TYR A 170 2.46 16.88 4.37
CA TYR A 170 3.71 16.11 4.41
C TYR A 170 4.50 16.44 5.68
N ASP A 171 5.54 15.68 5.99
CA ASP A 171 6.40 15.99 7.15
C ASP A 171 7.60 16.84 6.75
N LYS A 172 7.98 17.79 7.61
CA LYS A 172 9.09 18.73 7.36
C LYS A 172 10.43 18.03 7.13
N VAL A 173 10.64 16.86 7.74
CA VAL A 173 11.85 16.04 7.58
C VAL A 173 11.96 15.39 6.20
N HIS A 174 10.85 15.27 5.47
CA HIS A 174 10.78 14.78 4.10
C HIS A 174 9.97 15.76 3.26
N PRO A 175 10.57 16.92 2.90
CA PRO A 175 9.89 17.93 2.12
C PRO A 175 9.47 17.38 0.75
N VAL A 176 8.36 17.90 0.22
CA VAL A 176 7.89 17.60 -1.13
C VAL A 176 7.82 18.86 -1.96
N ASP A 177 8.11 18.71 -3.25
CA ASP A 177 8.02 19.82 -4.21
C ASP A 177 6.57 20.24 -4.45
N VAL A 178 6.39 21.47 -4.97
CA VAL A 178 5.07 21.95 -5.40
C VAL A 178 4.55 21.03 -6.52
N PRO A 179 3.35 20.43 -6.36
CA PRO A 179 2.82 19.51 -7.36
C PRO A 179 2.41 20.25 -8.63
N SER A 180 2.63 19.62 -9.78
CA SER A 180 2.10 20.08 -11.07
C SER A 180 0.73 19.48 -11.33
N ILE A 181 -0.06 20.13 -12.20
CA ILE A 181 -1.35 19.60 -12.65
C ILE A 181 -1.35 19.24 -14.14
N PHE A 182 -2.15 18.23 -14.48
CA PHE A 182 -2.42 17.81 -15.86
C PHE A 182 -3.90 17.51 -16.00
N ILE A 183 -4.50 17.91 -17.12
CA ILE A 183 -5.84 17.45 -17.49
C ILE A 183 -5.67 16.14 -18.25
N THR A 184 -6.26 15.07 -17.74
CA THR A 184 -6.10 13.73 -18.32
C THR A 184 -7.22 13.38 -19.30
N ASP A 185 -8.30 14.16 -19.31
CA ASP A 185 -9.44 13.97 -20.22
C ASP A 185 -9.14 14.61 -21.58
N ALA A 186 -9.06 13.77 -22.62
CA ALA A 186 -8.79 14.19 -23.99
C ALA A 186 -9.93 15.02 -24.63
N SER A 187 -11.14 14.98 -24.05
CA SER A 187 -12.27 15.80 -24.50
C SER A 187 -12.17 17.27 -24.06
N ILE A 188 -11.25 17.57 -23.14
CA ILE A 188 -11.10 18.90 -22.57
C ILE A 188 -10.01 19.67 -23.32
N VAL A 189 -10.45 20.65 -24.10
CA VAL A 189 -9.57 21.67 -24.65
C VAL A 189 -9.37 22.76 -23.59
N SER A 190 -8.27 22.68 -22.86
CA SER A 190 -7.83 23.77 -21.98
C SER A 190 -6.93 24.75 -22.73
N GLY A 191 -7.01 26.01 -22.34
CA GLY A 191 -6.04 27.03 -22.72
C GLY A 191 -4.81 26.97 -21.82
N GLU A 192 -4.34 28.13 -21.39
CA GLU A 192 -3.22 28.23 -20.47
C GLU A 192 -3.59 27.73 -19.06
N ILE A 193 -2.74 26.87 -18.49
CA ILE A 193 -2.77 26.50 -17.07
C ILE A 193 -1.71 27.34 -16.35
N LYS A 194 -2.14 28.21 -15.45
CA LYS A 194 -1.29 29.15 -14.73
C LYS A 194 -1.16 28.76 -13.26
N TYR A 195 0.07 28.68 -12.77
CA TYR A 195 0.33 28.58 -11.33
C TYR A 195 0.01 29.92 -10.64
N ILE A 196 -0.82 29.88 -9.60
CA ILE A 196 -1.20 31.07 -8.83
C ILE A 196 -0.32 31.23 -7.60
N GLY A 197 -0.09 30.14 -6.86
CA GLY A 197 0.74 30.18 -5.67
C GLY A 197 0.58 28.96 -4.77
N THR A 198 1.48 28.87 -3.79
CA THR A 198 1.45 27.86 -2.73
C THR A 198 1.60 28.56 -1.39
N GLN A 199 0.65 28.33 -0.49
CA GLN A 199 0.73 28.77 0.90
C GLN A 199 1.06 27.58 1.79
N THR A 200 1.87 27.79 2.83
CA THR A 200 2.24 26.73 3.76
C THR A 200 2.10 27.17 5.21
N LYS A 201 1.73 26.22 6.07
CA LYS A 201 1.73 26.38 7.53
C LYS A 201 2.36 25.15 8.16
N THR A 202 3.33 25.34 9.05
CA THR A 202 3.95 24.24 9.80
C THR A 202 3.32 24.13 11.18
N ARG A 203 3.02 22.90 11.60
CA ARG A 203 2.54 22.58 12.95
C ARG A 203 3.01 21.17 13.31
N ASP A 204 3.58 21.01 14.50
CA ASP A 204 3.92 19.72 15.10
C ASP A 204 4.79 18.82 14.18
N GLY A 205 5.72 19.42 13.43
CA GLY A 205 6.61 18.70 12.50
C GLY A 205 6.00 18.40 11.12
N SER A 206 4.69 18.58 10.95
CA SER A 206 4.02 18.50 9.65
C SER A 206 3.90 19.87 8.97
N VAL A 207 3.91 19.86 7.64
CA VAL A 207 3.64 21.00 6.78
C VAL A 207 2.29 20.79 6.10
N TYR A 208 1.40 21.76 6.25
CA TYR A 208 0.12 21.86 5.58
C TYR A 208 0.27 22.86 4.44
N ALA A 209 0.12 22.40 3.21
CA ALA A 209 0.31 23.19 2.01
C ALA A 209 -1.00 23.31 1.23
N GLU A 210 -1.21 24.47 0.61
CA GLU A 210 -2.33 24.78 -0.25
C GLU A 210 -1.80 25.37 -1.55
N THR A 211 -1.92 24.62 -2.65
CA THR A 211 -1.42 24.99 -3.98
C THR A 211 -2.57 25.24 -4.92
N THR A 212 -2.58 26.40 -5.58
CA THR A 212 -3.65 26.80 -6.51
C THR A 212 -3.12 26.98 -7.93
N TYR A 213 -3.86 26.42 -8.88
CA TYR A 213 -3.69 26.65 -10.31
C TYR A 213 -4.99 27.21 -10.91
N GLN A 214 -4.85 28.04 -11.93
CA GLN A 214 -5.96 28.55 -12.73
C GLN A 214 -5.88 27.96 -14.14
N ILE A 215 -6.96 27.33 -14.58
CA ILE A 215 -7.15 26.79 -15.92
C ILE A 215 -8.00 27.79 -16.70
N ASN A 216 -7.42 28.43 -17.72
CA ASN A 216 -8.13 29.35 -18.58
C ASN A 216 -8.84 28.61 -19.70
N TRP A 217 -10.12 28.90 -19.92
CA TRP A 217 -10.91 28.28 -20.99
C TRP A 217 -10.86 29.15 -22.26
N PRO A 218 -10.68 28.55 -23.44
CA PRO A 218 -10.60 29.31 -24.69
C PRO A 218 -11.95 29.87 -25.16
N GLU A 219 -13.06 29.27 -24.72
CA GLU A 219 -14.43 29.66 -25.06
C GLU A 219 -14.86 30.87 -24.23
N ALA A 220 -15.54 31.87 -24.80
CA ALA A 220 -16.01 33.03 -24.01
C ALA A 220 -17.18 32.71 -23.05
N VAL A 221 -17.88 31.59 -23.26
CA VAL A 221 -18.96 31.08 -22.42
C VAL A 221 -18.63 29.64 -22.03
N VAL A 222 -18.31 29.42 -20.75
CA VAL A 222 -17.94 28.09 -20.24
C VAL A 222 -19.19 27.21 -20.13
N THR A 223 -19.29 26.19 -20.96
CA THR A 223 -20.31 25.14 -20.81
C THR A 223 -19.97 24.25 -19.61
N TYR A 224 -20.97 23.90 -18.80
CA TYR A 224 -20.76 23.00 -17.68
C TYR A 224 -20.27 21.63 -18.13
N GLN A 225 -19.15 21.17 -17.57
CA GLN A 225 -18.58 19.85 -17.82
C GLN A 225 -17.71 19.41 -16.64
N GLN A 226 -17.75 18.13 -16.31
CA GLN A 226 -16.83 17.51 -15.35
C GLN A 226 -15.64 16.89 -16.08
N PHE A 227 -14.46 16.91 -15.46
CA PHE A 227 -13.23 16.37 -16.05
C PHE A 227 -12.21 15.96 -14.99
N ASP A 228 -11.29 15.07 -15.36
CA ASP A 228 -10.24 14.61 -14.47
C ASP A 228 -9.00 15.53 -14.50
N VAL A 229 -8.54 15.91 -13.31
CA VAL A 229 -7.29 16.62 -13.08
C VAL A 229 -6.35 15.74 -12.26
N ARG A 230 -5.17 15.46 -12.82
CA ARG A 230 -4.08 14.77 -12.15
C ARG A 230 -3.17 15.76 -11.45
N TRP A 231 -3.03 15.63 -10.14
CA TRP A 231 -1.96 16.25 -9.37
C TRP A 231 -0.75 15.32 -9.34
N SER A 232 0.44 15.85 -9.62
CA SER A 232 1.69 15.08 -9.68
C SER A 232 2.79 15.72 -8.85
N PHE A 233 3.26 14.97 -7.87
CA PHE A 233 4.47 15.24 -7.09
C PHE A 233 5.63 14.48 -7.74
N LYS A 234 6.42 15.20 -8.55
CA LYS A 234 7.44 14.60 -9.43
C LYS A 234 8.61 14.00 -8.66
N ASP A 235 9.04 14.70 -7.61
CA ASP A 235 10.13 14.35 -6.71
C ASP A 235 9.91 13.01 -5.99
N ILE A 236 8.66 12.71 -5.62
CA ILE A 236 8.27 11.47 -4.93
C ILE A 236 7.54 10.47 -5.84
N GLN A 237 7.48 10.72 -7.14
CA GLN A 237 6.81 9.88 -8.15
C GLN A 237 5.37 9.49 -7.74
N TYR A 238 4.64 10.45 -7.19
CA TYR A 238 3.28 10.24 -6.71
C TYR A 238 2.29 11.11 -7.47
N SER A 239 1.16 10.51 -7.86
CA SER A 239 0.08 11.25 -8.51
C SER A 239 -1.28 10.79 -8.03
N LYS A 240 -2.25 11.70 -8.03
CA LYS A 240 -3.65 11.41 -7.75
C LYS A 240 -4.56 12.21 -8.65
N ASP A 241 -5.58 11.53 -9.17
CA ASP A 241 -6.61 12.12 -10.00
C ASP A 241 -7.78 12.57 -9.12
N PHE A 242 -8.34 13.73 -9.47
CA PHE A 242 -9.53 14.30 -8.86
C PHE A 242 -10.47 14.79 -9.94
N LEU A 243 -11.76 14.62 -9.69
CA LEU A 243 -12.79 15.23 -10.52
C LEU A 243 -12.81 16.74 -10.28
N ALA A 244 -12.77 17.51 -11.37
CA ALA A 244 -12.95 18.94 -11.40
C ALA A 244 -14.14 19.30 -12.30
N GLU A 245 -14.55 20.56 -12.23
CA GLU A 245 -15.70 21.06 -12.98
C GLU A 245 -15.31 22.36 -13.69
N LYS A 246 -15.79 22.54 -14.92
CA LYS A 246 -15.79 23.84 -15.62
C LYS A 246 -17.21 24.32 -15.76
N GLY A 247 -17.44 25.63 -15.65
CA GLY A 247 -18.77 26.22 -15.71
C GLY A 247 -19.59 26.00 -14.43
N LYS A 248 -20.83 26.50 -14.41
CA LYS A 248 -21.77 26.28 -13.30
C LYS A 248 -22.82 25.27 -13.73
N ALA A 249 -23.13 24.29 -12.87
CA ALA A 249 -24.25 23.41 -13.09
C ALA A 249 -25.52 24.26 -13.24
N VAL A 250 -26.26 24.06 -14.34
CA VAL A 250 -27.58 24.67 -14.49
C VAL A 250 -28.51 23.87 -13.59
N GLU A 251 -29.00 24.49 -12.51
CA GLU A 251 -30.12 23.91 -11.76
C GLU A 251 -31.27 23.72 -12.75
N GLN A 252 -31.65 22.47 -12.98
CA GLN A 252 -32.89 22.21 -13.71
C GLN A 252 -34.02 22.78 -12.86
N ALA A 253 -34.57 23.92 -13.30
CA ALA A 253 -35.86 24.39 -12.84
C ALA A 253 -36.84 23.23 -13.03
N THR A 254 -37.29 22.67 -11.91
CA THR A 254 -38.38 21.70 -11.90
C THR A 254 -39.64 22.52 -12.19
N GLU A 255 -40.09 22.50 -13.45
CA GLU A 255 -41.45 22.94 -13.81
C GLU A 255 -42.50 21.93 -13.31
#